data_AF-A0A4U3FCB0-F1
#
_entry.id   AF-A0A4U3FCB0-F1
#
_cell.length_a   1.000
_cell.length_b   1.000
_cell.length_c   1.000
_cell.angle_alpha   90.00
_cell.angle_beta   90.00
_cell.angle_gamma   90.00
#
_symmetry.space_group_name_H-M   'P 1'
#
loop_
_entity.id
_entity.type
_entity.pdbx_description
1 polymer ?
#
loop_
_entity_poly.entity_id
_entity_poly.type
_entity_poly.pdbx_seq_one_letter_code
_entity_poly.pdbx_strand_id
1 'polypeptide(L)'
;MKHRITLITELESEMHKQGYSLSHFSKVSGINRGILSATLNGNPPKIMSITQLDAMAKALGKPESWLYELFVEQCFSEENKANWRRVRTLLLRCIELNRDDLIGDILNSLMEDPAHVAHVFDLAEELVEQNQAIVAMPFYECVIENERNYHSERLAISHYRLFRARTSPIIENNLRLAMVFHPFRNRLPDHLRLEALLQLSNIYYTIQDWDMVIDCANELNVLSNIIYAQECKRRKKNLPVTTVLLERPLVTYYAQSHLMKFVALEHMEKYDEARPYLKEFADLSWFEGLDDIGKEDVEKFKLYAVFNELNLDLLTGNTDKLVDYVELLKAHPGEALPSLVIISKAANKYNMNIDDILADYDDIIYPNDILDYIHHGKFLRDHYKDIPIGISRYINIYYQLALYQCNRNIYDEKLEKILIALETSVEKYNRGRIIDCLALFKKLREMPREHKE
;
A
#
# COMPACT_ATOMS: atom_id res chain seq x y z
N MET A 1 -16.40 -20.96 36.75
CA MET A 1 -17.41 -22.05 36.84
C MET A 1 -18.75 -21.80 36.12
N LYS A 2 -19.43 -20.64 36.29
CA LYS A 2 -20.80 -20.39 35.77
C LYS A 2 -20.93 -20.49 34.22
N HIS A 3 -20.12 -19.76 33.46
CA HIS A 3 -20.18 -19.72 31.99
C HIS A 3 -19.89 -21.08 31.34
N ARG A 4 -18.94 -21.81 31.93
CA ARG A 4 -18.60 -23.17 31.55
C ARG A 4 -19.79 -24.13 31.67
N ILE A 5 -20.56 -24.00 32.75
CA ILE A 5 -21.78 -24.79 32.95
C ILE A 5 -22.81 -24.39 31.90
N THR A 6 -22.98 -23.10 31.59
CA THR A 6 -23.91 -22.63 30.56
C THR A 6 -23.64 -23.23 29.18
N LEU A 7 -22.39 -23.24 28.71
CA LEU A 7 -22.02 -23.83 27.41
C LEU A 7 -22.32 -25.34 27.35
N ILE A 8 -21.98 -26.07 28.41
CA ILE A 8 -22.23 -27.52 28.49
C ILE A 8 -23.74 -27.79 28.56
N THR A 9 -24.48 -27.04 29.36
CA THR A 9 -25.95 -27.18 29.49
C THR A 9 -26.66 -26.96 28.16
N GLU A 10 -26.25 -25.98 27.35
CA GLU A 10 -26.86 -25.74 26.04
C GLU A 10 -26.61 -26.91 25.07
N LEU A 11 -25.39 -27.46 25.07
CA LEU A 11 -25.05 -28.66 24.30
C LEU A 11 -25.87 -29.87 24.75
N GLU A 12 -25.95 -30.12 26.06
CA GLU A 12 -26.70 -31.24 26.62
C GLU A 12 -28.19 -31.11 26.32
N SER A 13 -28.75 -29.91 26.47
CA SER A 13 -30.14 -29.59 26.14
C SER A 13 -30.45 -29.95 24.68
N GLU A 14 -29.59 -29.54 23.75
CA GLU A 14 -29.79 -29.83 22.33
C GLU A 14 -29.59 -31.31 21.99
N MET A 15 -28.59 -31.97 22.59
CA MET A 15 -28.38 -33.42 22.46
C MET A 15 -29.62 -34.19 22.94
N HIS A 16 -30.21 -33.80 24.07
CA HIS A 16 -31.41 -34.42 24.63
C HIS A 16 -32.64 -34.17 23.76
N LYS A 17 -32.84 -32.96 23.25
CA LYS A 17 -33.95 -32.63 22.33
C LYS A 17 -33.93 -33.50 21.08
N GLN A 18 -32.75 -33.82 20.56
CA GLN A 18 -32.57 -34.66 19.37
C GLN A 18 -32.50 -36.17 19.69
N GLY A 19 -32.64 -36.56 20.96
CA GLY A 19 -32.67 -37.96 21.39
C GLY A 19 -31.31 -38.67 21.34
N TYR A 20 -30.21 -37.93 21.32
CA TYR A 20 -28.87 -38.51 21.27
C TYR A 20 -28.47 -39.11 22.62
N SER A 21 -28.12 -40.41 22.63
CA SER A 21 -27.33 -40.98 23.73
C SER A 21 -25.85 -40.63 23.56
N LEU A 22 -25.09 -40.57 24.66
CA LEU A 22 -23.64 -40.30 24.61
C LEU A 22 -22.88 -41.26 23.68
N SER A 23 -23.31 -42.52 23.63
CA SER A 23 -22.71 -43.55 22.76
C SER A 23 -23.02 -43.32 21.28
N HIS A 24 -24.23 -42.88 20.95
CA HIS A 24 -24.62 -42.56 19.60
C HIS A 24 -23.96 -41.26 19.15
N PHE A 25 -23.96 -40.24 20.01
CA PHE A 25 -23.34 -38.94 19.72
C PHE A 25 -21.83 -39.03 19.49
N SER A 26 -21.13 -39.91 20.21
CA SER A 26 -19.71 -40.22 19.95
C SER A 26 -19.46 -40.69 18.52
N LYS A 27 -20.37 -41.52 17.96
CA LYS A 27 -20.25 -42.01 16.59
C LYS A 27 -20.55 -40.90 15.57
N VAL A 28 -21.57 -40.09 15.83
CA VAL A 28 -22.01 -39.04 14.88
C VAL A 28 -21.05 -37.85 14.86
N SER A 29 -20.55 -37.41 16.02
CA SER A 29 -19.56 -36.32 16.12
C SER A 29 -18.13 -36.72 15.79
N GLY A 30 -17.84 -38.03 15.73
CA GLY A 30 -16.47 -38.54 15.58
C GLY A 30 -15.58 -38.33 16.80
N ILE A 31 -16.11 -37.80 17.91
CA ILE A 31 -15.36 -37.57 19.15
C ILE A 31 -15.40 -38.83 20.01
N ASN A 32 -14.24 -39.23 20.56
CA ASN A 32 -14.14 -40.39 21.43
C ASN A 32 -15.09 -40.27 22.65
N ARG A 33 -15.85 -41.34 22.94
CA ARG A 33 -16.83 -41.38 24.04
C ARG A 33 -16.24 -41.00 25.40
N GLY A 34 -15.01 -41.39 25.70
CA GLY A 34 -14.33 -41.04 26.94
C GLY A 34 -14.04 -39.53 27.03
N ILE A 35 -13.67 -38.92 25.91
CA ILE A 35 -13.47 -37.47 25.81
C ILE A 35 -14.81 -36.75 25.99
N LEU A 36 -15.88 -37.18 25.31
CA LEU A 36 -17.23 -36.61 25.49
C LEU A 36 -17.69 -36.72 26.94
N SER A 37 -17.52 -37.89 27.56
CA SER A 37 -17.89 -38.09 28.97
C SER A 37 -17.09 -37.20 29.90
N ALA A 38 -15.80 -37.01 29.66
CA ALA A 38 -14.97 -36.13 30.48
C ALA A 38 -15.36 -34.65 30.29
N THR A 39 -15.74 -34.25 29.08
CA THR A 39 -16.11 -32.86 28.75
C THR A 39 -17.51 -32.48 29.20
N LEU A 40 -18.50 -33.38 29.10
CA LEU A 40 -19.89 -33.12 29.48
C LEU A 40 -20.16 -33.51 30.94
N ASN A 41 -19.80 -34.73 31.33
CA ASN A 41 -20.16 -35.32 32.63
C ASN A 41 -19.02 -35.30 33.67
N GLY A 42 -17.85 -34.73 33.34
CA GLY A 42 -16.70 -34.73 34.25
C GLY A 42 -16.91 -33.83 35.47
N ASN A 43 -16.22 -34.11 36.59
CA ASN A 43 -16.22 -33.24 37.77
C ASN A 43 -14.79 -32.95 38.29
N PRO A 44 -14.24 -31.73 38.05
CA PRO A 44 -14.79 -30.72 37.14
C PRO A 44 -14.75 -31.23 35.68
N PRO A 45 -15.59 -30.70 34.79
CA PRO A 45 -15.56 -31.10 33.39
C PRO A 45 -14.16 -30.93 32.79
N LYS A 46 -13.87 -31.55 31.65
CA LYS A 46 -12.69 -31.24 30.83
C LYS A 46 -12.99 -30.07 29.89
N ILE A 47 -11.99 -29.24 29.60
CA ILE A 47 -12.21 -28.09 28.70
C ILE A 47 -12.19 -28.60 27.27
N MET A 48 -13.19 -28.18 26.50
CA MET A 48 -13.33 -28.53 25.10
C MET A 48 -12.43 -27.65 24.22
N SER A 49 -11.92 -28.21 23.13
CA SER A 49 -11.29 -27.44 22.05
C SER A 49 -12.34 -26.90 21.07
N ILE A 50 -12.00 -25.84 20.33
CA ILE A 50 -12.90 -25.28 19.30
C ILE A 50 -13.24 -26.30 18.21
N THR A 51 -12.29 -27.14 17.82
CA THR A 51 -12.50 -28.23 16.85
C THR A 51 -13.52 -29.26 17.35
N GLN A 52 -13.51 -29.55 18.65
CA GLN A 52 -14.51 -30.43 19.25
C GLN A 52 -15.89 -29.75 19.29
N LEU A 53 -15.95 -28.44 19.55
CA LEU A 53 -17.20 -27.68 19.54
C LEU A 53 -17.83 -27.68 18.14
N ASP A 54 -17.03 -27.47 17.10
CA ASP A 54 -17.48 -27.54 15.70
C ASP A 54 -17.98 -28.94 15.32
N ALA A 55 -17.26 -29.99 15.73
CA ALA A 55 -17.67 -31.36 15.48
C ALA A 55 -19.00 -31.72 16.17
N MET A 56 -19.22 -31.20 17.39
CA MET A 56 -20.50 -31.34 18.10
C MET A 56 -21.61 -30.55 17.41
N ALA A 57 -21.37 -29.29 17.04
CA ALA A 57 -22.35 -28.46 16.34
C ALA A 57 -22.80 -29.11 15.02
N LYS A 58 -21.83 -29.60 14.23
CA LYS A 58 -22.09 -30.35 12.99
C LYS A 58 -22.93 -31.61 13.23
N ALA A 59 -22.60 -32.40 14.26
CA ALA A 59 -23.36 -33.60 14.62
C ALA A 59 -24.81 -33.29 15.04
N LEU A 60 -25.04 -32.12 15.61
CA LEU A 60 -26.36 -31.62 16.01
C LEU A 60 -27.10 -30.89 14.87
N GLY A 61 -26.53 -30.83 13.67
CA GLY A 61 -27.10 -30.09 12.54
C GLY A 61 -27.20 -28.58 12.78
N LYS A 62 -26.36 -28.03 13.66
CA LYS A 62 -26.29 -26.60 13.99
C LYS A 62 -25.27 -25.90 13.10
N PRO A 63 -25.42 -24.59 12.87
CA PRO A 63 -24.45 -23.83 12.09
C PRO A 63 -23.07 -23.83 12.76
N GLU A 64 -22.02 -23.71 11.94
CA GLU A 64 -20.67 -23.41 12.44
C GLU A 64 -20.71 -22.07 13.19
N SER A 65 -19.93 -21.94 14.27
CA SER A 65 -19.97 -20.84 15.24
C SER A 65 -21.18 -20.73 16.20
N TRP A 66 -22.12 -21.69 16.21
CA TRP A 66 -23.34 -21.63 17.04
C TRP A 66 -23.13 -21.28 18.53
N LEU A 67 -22.04 -21.76 19.15
CA LEU A 67 -21.76 -21.57 20.57
C LEU A 67 -20.49 -20.76 20.84
N TYR A 68 -20.02 -19.99 19.86
CA TYR A 68 -18.73 -19.32 19.98
C TYR A 68 -18.77 -18.20 21.02
N GLU A 69 -19.87 -17.48 21.18
CA GLU A 69 -20.04 -16.42 22.18
C GLU A 69 -19.82 -17.00 23.59
N LEU A 70 -20.50 -18.11 23.90
CA LEU A 70 -20.34 -18.81 25.18
C LEU A 70 -18.93 -19.40 25.34
N PHE A 71 -18.30 -19.82 24.25
CA PHE A 71 -16.95 -20.35 24.27
C PHE A 71 -15.90 -19.26 24.51
N VAL A 72 -16.11 -18.04 23.98
CA VAL A 72 -15.30 -16.85 24.26
C VAL A 72 -15.36 -16.55 25.76
N GLU A 73 -16.55 -16.41 26.35
CA GLU A 73 -16.71 -16.19 27.79
C GLU A 73 -15.97 -17.25 28.64
N GLN A 74 -16.01 -18.51 28.20
CA GLN A 74 -15.30 -19.59 28.88
C GLN A 74 -13.77 -19.40 28.80
N CYS A 75 -13.24 -18.95 27.65
CA CYS A 75 -11.80 -18.76 27.43
C CYS A 75 -11.19 -17.70 28.36
N PHE A 76 -11.95 -16.66 28.70
CA PHE A 76 -11.49 -15.53 29.52
C PHE A 76 -11.87 -15.62 31.00
N SER A 77 -12.51 -16.71 31.43
CA SER A 77 -12.82 -16.93 32.87
C SER A 77 -11.55 -16.98 33.75
N GLU A 78 -11.70 -16.60 35.03
CA GLU A 78 -10.63 -16.54 36.05
C GLU A 78 -9.76 -17.82 36.14
N GLU A 79 -10.38 -18.98 35.89
CA GLU A 79 -9.72 -20.29 35.92
C GLU A 79 -8.79 -20.53 34.72
N ASN A 80 -9.08 -19.91 33.58
CA ASN A 80 -8.42 -20.18 32.30
C ASN A 80 -7.36 -19.16 31.90
N LYS A 81 -7.38 -17.96 32.51
CA LYS A 81 -6.40 -16.88 32.32
C LYS A 81 -5.97 -16.70 30.85
N ALA A 82 -6.96 -16.61 29.96
CA ALA A 82 -6.75 -16.34 28.53
C ALA A 82 -5.62 -17.16 27.87
N ASN A 83 -5.64 -18.49 28.02
CA ASN A 83 -4.59 -19.35 27.45
C ASN A 83 -4.39 -19.10 25.93
N TRP A 84 -3.26 -18.50 25.56
CA TRP A 84 -2.98 -18.05 24.18
C TRP A 84 -3.17 -19.15 23.13
N ARG A 85 -2.70 -20.39 23.36
CA ARG A 85 -2.84 -21.47 22.37
C ARG A 85 -4.30 -21.73 22.01
N ARG A 86 -5.18 -21.68 23.02
CA ARG A 86 -6.63 -21.88 22.82
C ARG A 86 -7.24 -20.68 22.10
N VAL A 87 -6.95 -19.47 22.59
CA VAL A 87 -7.49 -18.23 22.01
C VAL A 87 -7.02 -18.05 20.57
N ARG A 88 -5.75 -18.32 20.26
CA ARG A 88 -5.21 -18.31 18.88
C ARG A 88 -5.98 -19.27 17.97
N THR A 89 -6.27 -20.48 18.44
CA THR A 89 -7.04 -21.45 17.64
C THR A 89 -8.47 -20.96 17.37
N LEU A 90 -9.09 -20.31 18.38
CA LEU A 90 -10.40 -19.68 18.23
C LEU A 90 -10.36 -18.50 17.25
N LEU A 91 -9.38 -17.60 17.36
CA LEU A 91 -9.19 -16.46 16.47
C LEU A 91 -9.04 -16.89 15.00
N LEU A 92 -8.19 -17.88 14.72
CA LEU A 92 -8.04 -18.44 13.38
C LEU A 92 -9.35 -19.02 12.85
N ARG A 93 -10.12 -19.69 13.72
CA ARG A 93 -11.41 -20.24 13.32
C ARG A 93 -12.46 -19.15 13.09
N CYS A 94 -12.45 -18.07 13.86
CA CYS A 94 -13.30 -16.90 13.61
C CYS A 94 -12.94 -16.24 12.27
N ILE A 95 -11.65 -16.15 11.92
CA ILE A 95 -11.19 -15.67 10.61
C ILE A 95 -11.76 -16.55 9.48
N GLU A 96 -11.63 -17.88 9.59
CA GLU A 96 -12.16 -18.81 8.58
C GLU A 96 -13.68 -18.68 8.37
N LEU A 97 -14.41 -18.30 9.41
CA LEU A 97 -15.86 -18.16 9.40
C LEU A 97 -16.34 -16.71 9.16
N ASN A 98 -15.43 -15.77 8.94
CA ASN A 98 -15.71 -14.32 8.83
C ASN A 98 -16.53 -13.77 10.02
N ARG A 99 -16.22 -14.21 11.24
CA ARG A 99 -16.82 -13.74 12.49
C ARG A 99 -16.04 -12.54 13.05
N ASP A 100 -16.03 -11.44 12.30
CA ASP A 100 -15.31 -10.20 12.66
C ASP A 100 -15.80 -9.60 13.99
N ASP A 101 -17.09 -9.79 14.29
CA ASP A 101 -17.72 -9.40 15.55
C ASP A 101 -17.01 -10.04 16.76
N LEU A 102 -16.76 -11.36 16.68
CA LEU A 102 -16.08 -12.08 17.75
C LEU A 102 -14.58 -11.79 17.80
N ILE A 103 -13.94 -11.52 16.67
CA ILE A 103 -12.51 -11.16 16.65
C ILE A 103 -12.28 -9.92 17.51
N GLY A 104 -13.10 -8.87 17.32
CA GLY A 104 -13.01 -7.65 18.14
C GLY A 104 -13.19 -7.93 19.64
N ASP A 105 -14.21 -8.70 20.02
CA ASP A 105 -14.49 -9.03 21.42
C ASP A 105 -13.36 -9.84 22.07
N ILE A 106 -12.80 -10.81 21.34
CA ILE A 106 -11.67 -11.63 21.80
C ILE A 106 -10.43 -10.78 21.98
N LEU A 107 -10.12 -9.88 21.03
CA LEU A 107 -8.97 -8.99 21.10
C LEU A 107 -9.08 -8.05 22.30
N ASN A 108 -10.24 -7.41 22.49
CA ASN A 108 -10.49 -6.54 23.65
C ASN A 108 -10.30 -7.29 24.98
N SER A 109 -10.80 -8.52 25.08
CA SER A 109 -10.66 -9.34 26.27
C SER A 109 -9.21 -9.78 26.55
N LEU A 110 -8.41 -10.01 25.50
CA LEU A 110 -6.98 -10.32 25.66
C LEU A 110 -6.19 -9.17 26.26
N MET A 111 -6.59 -7.92 25.99
CA MET A 111 -5.83 -6.74 26.40
C MET A 111 -5.94 -6.42 27.90
N GLU A 112 -6.74 -7.18 28.67
CA GLU A 112 -6.67 -7.16 30.13
C GLU A 112 -5.28 -7.55 30.66
N ASP A 113 -4.54 -8.38 29.92
CA ASP A 113 -3.13 -8.69 30.17
C ASP A 113 -2.23 -8.15 29.04
N PRO A 114 -1.43 -7.09 29.29
CA PRO A 114 -0.50 -6.52 28.31
C PRO A 114 0.52 -7.52 27.74
N ALA A 115 0.76 -8.65 28.41
CA ALA A 115 1.65 -9.69 27.89
C ALA A 115 1.14 -10.29 26.56
N HIS A 116 -0.17 -10.25 26.30
CA HIS A 116 -0.76 -10.76 25.06
C HIS A 116 -0.53 -9.87 23.84
N VAL A 117 -0.14 -8.60 24.00
CA VAL A 117 0.11 -7.68 22.88
C VAL A 117 1.15 -8.26 21.90
N ALA A 118 2.23 -8.85 22.42
CA ALA A 118 3.26 -9.48 21.59
C ALA A 118 2.70 -10.68 20.80
N HIS A 119 1.86 -11.50 21.43
CA HIS A 119 1.25 -12.65 20.78
C HIS A 119 0.25 -12.27 19.68
N VAL A 120 -0.55 -11.23 19.92
CA VAL A 120 -1.47 -10.66 18.91
C VAL A 120 -0.68 -10.12 17.71
N PHE A 121 0.43 -9.43 17.97
CA PHE A 121 1.34 -8.96 16.92
C PHE A 121 1.93 -10.12 16.11
N ASP A 122 2.45 -11.16 16.77
CA ASP A 122 3.03 -12.33 16.09
C ASP A 122 2.00 -13.00 15.16
N LEU A 123 0.76 -13.17 15.62
CA LEU A 123 -0.32 -13.70 14.80
C LEU A 123 -0.64 -12.79 13.59
N ALA A 124 -0.59 -11.46 13.77
CA ALA A 124 -0.82 -10.52 12.68
C ALA A 124 0.27 -10.64 11.59
N GLU A 125 1.54 -10.74 11.98
CA GLU A 125 2.65 -10.96 11.03
C GLU A 125 2.52 -12.33 10.33
N GLU A 126 2.15 -13.40 11.04
CA GLU A 126 1.87 -14.71 10.42
C GLU A 126 0.76 -14.63 9.34
N LEU A 127 -0.29 -13.83 9.57
CA LEU A 127 -1.36 -13.61 8.58
C LEU A 127 -0.86 -12.81 7.37
N VAL A 128 0.01 -11.82 7.58
CA VAL A 128 0.63 -11.06 6.48
C VAL A 128 1.56 -11.95 5.64
N GLU A 129 2.34 -12.83 6.27
CA GLU A 129 3.16 -13.83 5.57
C GLU A 129 2.30 -14.78 4.70
N GLN A 130 1.05 -15.01 5.10
CA GLN A 130 0.06 -15.80 4.35
C GLN A 130 -0.72 -14.97 3.29
N ASN A 131 -0.28 -13.74 3.01
CA ASN A 131 -0.94 -12.78 2.12
C ASN A 131 -2.36 -12.36 2.56
N GLN A 132 -2.66 -12.44 3.86
CA GLN A 132 -3.95 -12.04 4.45
C GLN A 132 -3.86 -10.69 5.18
N ALA A 133 -3.20 -9.71 4.56
CA ALA A 133 -2.94 -8.41 5.20
C ALA A 133 -4.20 -7.64 5.62
N ILE A 134 -5.30 -7.74 4.85
CA ILE A 134 -6.58 -7.10 5.19
C ILE A 134 -7.18 -7.73 6.46
N VAL A 135 -7.12 -9.06 6.56
CA VAL A 135 -7.62 -9.82 7.73
C VAL A 135 -6.80 -9.50 8.99
N ALA A 136 -5.51 -9.21 8.83
CA ALA A 136 -4.62 -8.87 9.94
C ALA A 136 -4.87 -7.46 10.53
N MET A 137 -5.64 -6.59 9.86
CA MET A 137 -5.83 -5.20 10.27
C MET A 137 -6.35 -5.02 11.71
N PRO A 138 -7.41 -5.73 12.16
CA PRO A 138 -7.91 -5.59 13.53
C PRO A 138 -6.86 -5.96 14.60
N PHE A 139 -5.95 -6.88 14.27
CA PHE A 139 -4.87 -7.29 15.17
C PHE A 139 -3.83 -6.18 15.32
N TYR A 140 -3.43 -5.52 14.22
CA TYR A 140 -2.52 -4.38 14.29
C TYR A 140 -3.14 -3.16 14.98
N GLU A 141 -4.43 -2.90 14.75
CA GLU A 141 -5.20 -1.86 15.47
C GLU A 141 -5.16 -2.12 16.98
N CYS A 142 -5.47 -3.35 17.39
CA CYS A 142 -5.38 -3.79 18.78
C CYS A 142 -3.97 -3.58 19.37
N VAL A 143 -2.91 -3.89 18.62
CA VAL A 143 -1.52 -3.66 19.07
C VAL A 143 -1.23 -2.17 19.26
N ILE A 144 -1.66 -1.31 18.33
CA ILE A 144 -1.43 0.14 18.40
C ILE A 144 -2.10 0.76 19.62
N GLU A 145 -3.33 0.34 19.92
CA GLU A 145 -4.12 0.87 21.03
C GLU A 145 -3.56 0.46 22.40
N ASN A 146 -2.88 -0.68 22.48
CA ASN A 146 -2.48 -1.31 23.75
C ASN A 146 -0.97 -1.31 24.00
N GLU A 147 -0.14 -0.99 23.01
CA GLU A 147 1.30 -0.89 23.19
C GLU A 147 1.69 0.36 23.98
N ARG A 148 2.19 0.15 25.19
CA ARG A 148 2.59 1.24 26.10
C ARG A 148 3.95 1.84 25.75
N ASN A 149 4.83 1.05 25.13
CA ASN A 149 6.16 1.54 24.75
C ASN A 149 6.14 2.17 23.36
N TYR A 150 6.13 3.50 23.32
CA TYR A 150 6.16 4.27 22.07
C TYR A 150 7.43 4.06 21.23
N HIS A 151 8.50 3.52 21.83
CA HIS A 151 9.74 3.15 21.12
C HIS A 151 9.76 1.70 20.63
N SER A 152 8.65 0.96 20.78
CA SER A 152 8.58 -0.44 20.37
C SER A 152 8.62 -0.58 18.85
N GLU A 153 9.44 -1.51 18.37
CA GLU A 153 9.53 -1.85 16.95
C GLU A 153 8.19 -2.39 16.42
N ARG A 154 7.50 -3.24 17.20
CA ARG A 154 6.19 -3.79 16.83
C ARG A 154 5.13 -2.70 16.65
N LEU A 155 5.17 -1.63 17.44
CA LEU A 155 4.26 -0.49 17.26
C LEU A 155 4.48 0.18 15.90
N ALA A 156 5.75 0.41 15.55
CA ALA A 156 6.09 0.99 14.26
C ALA A 156 5.70 0.09 13.09
N ILE A 157 5.93 -1.22 13.22
CA ILE A 157 5.52 -2.22 12.22
C ILE A 157 3.99 -2.23 12.08
N SER A 158 3.23 -2.25 13.18
CA SER A 158 1.76 -2.19 13.12
C SER A 158 1.25 -0.97 12.38
N HIS A 159 1.79 0.23 12.68
CA HIS A 159 1.42 1.45 11.96
C HIS A 159 1.75 1.35 10.46
N TYR A 160 2.90 0.79 10.11
CA TYR A 160 3.32 0.59 8.72
C TYR A 160 2.43 -0.41 7.98
N ARG A 161 2.08 -1.54 8.62
CA ARG A 161 1.22 -2.59 8.03
C ARG A 161 -0.19 -2.06 7.77
N LEU A 162 -0.77 -1.32 8.71
CA LEU A 162 -2.06 -0.65 8.51
C LEU A 162 -1.99 0.43 7.43
N PHE A 163 -0.92 1.24 7.42
CA PHE A 163 -0.69 2.23 6.38
C PHE A 163 -0.76 1.59 5.00
N ARG A 164 -0.01 0.49 4.79
CA ARG A 164 -0.01 -0.25 3.51
C ARG A 164 -1.36 -0.86 3.17
N ALA A 165 -1.95 -1.60 4.12
CA ALA A 165 -3.20 -2.32 3.89
C ALA A 165 -4.38 -1.39 3.56
N ARG A 166 -4.35 -0.15 4.05
CA ARG A 166 -5.41 0.85 3.84
C ARG A 166 -5.16 1.80 2.67
N THR A 167 -3.99 1.74 2.03
CA THR A 167 -3.74 2.56 0.83
C THR A 167 -4.75 2.24 -0.27
N SER A 168 -5.14 3.27 -1.02
CA SER A 168 -6.23 3.21 -2.00
C SER A 168 -5.94 4.10 -3.19
N PRO A 169 -6.75 4.06 -4.27
CA PRO A 169 -6.64 5.04 -5.35
C PRO A 169 -6.94 6.50 -4.95
N ILE A 170 -7.52 6.75 -3.78
CA ILE A 170 -7.90 8.09 -3.30
C ILE A 170 -6.70 8.76 -2.61
N ILE A 171 -6.18 9.83 -3.22
CA ILE A 171 -4.91 10.47 -2.82
C ILE A 171 -5.01 11.08 -1.41
N GLU A 172 -6.10 11.76 -1.06
CA GLU A 172 -6.23 12.39 0.27
C GLU A 172 -6.31 11.38 1.40
N ASN A 173 -6.94 10.23 1.15
CA ASN A 173 -6.98 9.16 2.14
C ASN A 173 -5.56 8.66 2.42
N ASN A 174 -4.76 8.46 1.37
CA ASN A 174 -3.37 8.04 1.50
C ASN A 174 -2.52 9.08 2.25
N LEU A 175 -2.73 10.38 2.00
CA LEU A 175 -2.06 11.43 2.76
C LEU A 175 -2.37 11.35 4.26
N ARG A 176 -3.64 11.13 4.65
CA ARG A 176 -4.02 10.97 6.05
C ARG A 176 -3.34 9.75 6.69
N LEU A 177 -3.30 8.63 5.97
CA LEU A 177 -2.61 7.43 6.43
C LEU A 177 -1.10 7.69 6.59
N ALA A 178 -0.49 8.38 5.64
CA ALA A 178 0.92 8.80 5.71
C ALA A 178 1.19 9.67 6.93
N MET A 179 0.34 10.66 7.22
CA MET A 179 0.49 11.53 8.41
C MET A 179 0.44 10.76 9.73
N VAL A 180 -0.40 9.72 9.82
CA VAL A 180 -0.48 8.85 11.02
C VAL A 180 0.77 7.98 11.16
N PHE A 181 1.27 7.43 10.07
CA PHE A 181 2.42 6.53 10.08
C PHE A 181 3.78 7.26 10.17
N HIS A 182 3.93 8.41 9.52
CA HIS A 182 5.19 9.12 9.34
C HIS A 182 6.01 9.31 10.65
N PRO A 183 5.43 9.63 11.82
CA PRO A 183 6.16 9.75 13.09
C PRO A 183 6.84 8.45 13.57
N PHE A 184 6.41 7.29 13.07
CA PHE A 184 6.91 5.98 13.49
C PHE A 184 7.98 5.40 12.55
N ARG A 185 8.13 5.93 11.33
CA ARG A 185 9.00 5.38 10.27
C ARG A 185 10.44 5.09 10.73
N ASN A 186 11.00 5.94 11.59
CA ASN A 186 12.40 5.83 12.04
C ASN A 186 12.65 4.67 13.00
N ARG A 187 11.58 4.03 13.49
CA ARG A 187 11.62 2.87 14.39
C ARG A 187 11.38 1.56 13.66
N LEU A 188 11.18 1.60 12.34
CA LEU A 188 11.08 0.39 11.54
C LEU A 188 12.47 -0.27 11.40
N PRO A 189 12.50 -1.61 11.31
CA PRO A 189 13.66 -2.33 10.80
C PRO A 189 14.08 -1.80 9.44
N ASP A 190 15.39 -1.76 9.19
CA ASP A 190 15.97 -1.16 7.99
C ASP A 190 15.33 -1.67 6.68
N HIS A 191 15.04 -2.98 6.60
CA HIS A 191 14.41 -3.59 5.42
C HIS A 191 12.99 -3.09 5.13
N LEU A 192 12.18 -2.85 6.16
CA LEU A 192 10.85 -2.24 6.01
C LEU A 192 10.95 -0.73 5.83
N ARG A 193 11.93 -0.10 6.48
CA ARG A 193 12.11 1.36 6.44
C ARG A 193 12.45 1.85 5.03
N LEU A 194 13.25 1.10 4.26
CA LEU A 194 13.54 1.41 2.85
C LEU A 194 12.25 1.54 2.03
N GLU A 195 11.39 0.52 2.08
CA GLU A 195 10.13 0.50 1.33
C GLU A 195 9.14 1.54 1.87
N ALA A 196 9.08 1.72 3.19
CA ALA A 196 8.23 2.72 3.81
C ALA A 196 8.56 4.16 3.39
N LEU A 197 9.86 4.50 3.30
CA LEU A 197 10.32 5.82 2.84
C LEU A 197 9.98 6.04 1.37
N LEU A 198 10.12 5.00 0.54
CA LEU A 198 9.73 5.05 -0.87
C LEU A 198 8.22 5.31 -1.01
N GLN A 199 7.39 4.58 -0.28
CA GLN A 199 5.93 4.75 -0.31
C GLN A 199 5.47 6.11 0.22
N LEU A 200 6.08 6.60 1.31
CA LEU A 200 5.83 7.95 1.82
C LEU A 200 6.16 9.01 0.78
N SER A 201 7.35 8.90 0.15
CA SER A 201 7.76 9.81 -0.92
C SER A 201 6.77 9.81 -2.09
N ASN A 202 6.27 8.64 -2.50
CA ASN A 202 5.26 8.52 -3.55
C ASN A 202 3.94 9.21 -3.18
N ILE A 203 3.50 9.13 -1.92
CA ILE A 203 2.31 9.85 -1.47
C ILE A 203 2.54 11.37 -1.50
N TYR A 204 3.67 11.84 -0.98
CA TYR A 204 4.01 13.28 -1.02
C TYR A 204 4.18 13.80 -2.45
N TYR A 205 4.69 12.97 -3.37
CA TYR A 205 4.71 13.27 -4.80
C TYR A 205 3.30 13.49 -5.36
N THR A 206 2.33 12.64 -5.00
CA THR A 206 0.97 12.73 -5.55
C THR A 206 0.21 13.99 -5.14
N ILE A 207 0.54 14.55 -3.97
CA ILE A 207 0.01 15.84 -3.48
C ILE A 207 0.94 17.02 -3.77
N GLN A 208 2.05 16.79 -4.48
CA GLN A 208 3.04 17.80 -4.87
C GLN A 208 3.73 18.52 -3.69
N ASP A 209 3.91 17.83 -2.57
CA ASP A 209 4.70 18.32 -1.44
C ASP A 209 6.18 17.98 -1.67
N TRP A 210 6.84 18.83 -2.47
CA TRP A 210 8.21 18.60 -2.93
C TRP A 210 9.25 18.61 -1.81
N ASP A 211 9.04 19.41 -0.76
CA ASP A 211 9.94 19.45 0.40
C ASP A 211 9.90 18.10 1.13
N MET A 212 8.70 17.53 1.35
CA MET A 212 8.56 16.21 1.97
C MET A 212 9.07 15.06 1.08
N VAL A 213 8.97 15.18 -0.25
CA VAL A 213 9.61 14.25 -1.19
C VAL A 213 11.13 14.27 -1.00
N ILE A 214 11.74 15.46 -0.94
CA ILE A 214 13.17 15.64 -0.74
C ILE A 214 13.60 15.06 0.61
N ASP A 215 12.84 15.28 1.68
CA ASP A 215 13.13 14.74 3.02
C ASP A 215 13.10 13.21 3.05
N CYS A 216 12.06 12.59 2.47
CA CYS A 216 11.99 11.13 2.36
C CYS A 216 13.15 10.57 1.53
N ALA A 217 13.49 11.25 0.43
CA ALA A 217 14.58 10.86 -0.46
C ALA A 217 15.95 11.01 0.22
N ASN A 218 16.17 12.05 1.04
CA ASN A 218 17.36 12.20 1.88
C ASN A 218 17.52 11.01 2.84
N GLU A 219 16.46 10.67 3.58
CA GLU A 219 16.48 9.55 4.52
C GLU A 219 16.71 8.21 3.81
N LEU A 220 16.09 8.00 2.64
CA LEU A 220 16.26 6.80 1.83
C LEU A 220 17.69 6.68 1.30
N ASN A 221 18.29 7.79 0.87
CA ASN A 221 19.67 7.84 0.40
C ASN A 221 20.64 7.46 1.52
N VAL A 222 20.49 8.05 2.70
CA VAL A 222 21.35 7.75 3.86
C VAL A 222 21.24 6.26 4.23
N LEU A 223 20.01 5.74 4.33
CA LEU A 223 19.77 4.35 4.71
C LEU A 223 20.34 3.36 3.69
N SER A 224 20.05 3.56 2.40
CA SER A 224 20.53 2.67 1.33
C SER A 224 22.06 2.64 1.26
N ASN A 225 22.74 3.78 1.42
CA ASN A 225 24.20 3.85 1.47
C ASN A 225 24.79 3.12 2.69
N ILE A 226 24.18 3.24 3.87
CA ILE A 226 24.62 2.53 5.08
C ILE A 226 24.54 1.02 4.85
N ILE A 227 23.41 0.52 4.36
CA ILE A 227 23.21 -0.91 4.08
C ILE A 227 24.19 -1.38 3.00
N TYR A 228 24.37 -0.61 1.93
CA TYR A 228 25.31 -0.96 0.86
C TYR A 228 26.74 -1.09 1.39
N ALA A 229 27.20 -0.12 2.17
CA ALA A 229 28.54 -0.16 2.78
C ALA A 229 28.73 -1.36 3.72
N GLN A 230 27.67 -1.77 4.44
CA GLN A 230 27.69 -2.97 5.27
C GLN A 230 27.81 -4.24 4.42
N GLU A 231 27.01 -4.38 3.36
CA GLU A 231 27.06 -5.51 2.44
C GLU A 231 28.41 -5.64 1.73
N CYS A 232 28.98 -4.54 1.25
CA CYS A 232 30.33 -4.54 0.67
C CYS A 232 31.40 -5.00 1.68
N LYS A 233 31.31 -4.57 2.95
CA LYS A 233 32.21 -5.04 4.02
C LYS A 233 32.04 -6.53 4.30
N ARG A 234 30.82 -7.06 4.27
CA ARG A 234 30.54 -8.49 4.46
C ARG A 234 31.11 -9.33 3.33
N ARG A 235 30.91 -8.90 2.08
CA ARG A 235 31.45 -9.56 0.88
C ARG A 235 32.97 -9.64 0.90
N LYS A 236 33.65 -8.53 1.24
CA LYS A 236 35.11 -8.52 1.42
C LYS A 236 35.62 -9.50 2.49
N LYS A 237 34.77 -9.84 3.46
CA LYS A 237 35.06 -10.83 4.53
C LYS A 237 34.55 -12.24 4.19
N ASN A 238 34.02 -12.48 2.98
CA ASN A 238 33.36 -13.73 2.59
C ASN A 238 32.27 -14.19 3.58
N LEU A 239 31.58 -13.24 4.21
CA LEU A 239 30.44 -13.54 5.07
C LEU A 239 29.18 -13.75 4.22
N PRO A 240 28.22 -14.59 4.65
CA PRO A 240 26.95 -14.76 3.96
C PRO A 240 26.23 -13.42 3.78
N VAL A 241 25.50 -13.25 2.69
CA VAL A 241 24.59 -12.11 2.50
C VAL A 241 23.57 -12.10 3.64
N THR A 242 23.14 -10.91 4.05
CA THR A 242 22.10 -10.78 5.09
C THR A 242 20.85 -11.56 4.69
N THR A 243 20.28 -12.34 5.62
CA THR A 243 19.11 -13.21 5.39
C THR A 243 17.79 -12.46 5.26
N VAL A 244 17.80 -11.14 5.45
CA VAL A 244 16.60 -10.30 5.39
C VAL A 244 16.34 -9.92 3.93
N LEU A 245 15.28 -10.48 3.37
CA LEU A 245 14.86 -10.22 1.99
C LEU A 245 14.33 -8.79 1.89
N LEU A 246 14.96 -7.97 1.05
CA LEU A 246 14.41 -6.68 0.65
C LEU A 246 13.28 -6.90 -0.37
N GLU A 247 12.25 -6.06 -0.34
CA GLU A 247 11.16 -6.13 -1.34
C GLU A 247 11.65 -5.80 -2.76
N ARG A 248 12.75 -5.05 -2.86
CA ARG A 248 13.40 -4.65 -4.12
C ARG A 248 14.92 -4.76 -3.99
N PRO A 249 15.66 -4.89 -5.10
CA PRO A 249 17.11 -4.79 -5.07
C PRO A 249 17.58 -3.50 -4.38
N LEU A 250 18.68 -3.57 -3.61
CA LEU A 250 19.17 -2.42 -2.86
C LEU A 250 19.53 -1.23 -3.77
N VAL A 251 20.03 -1.52 -4.98
CA VAL A 251 20.35 -0.51 -6.01
C VAL A 251 19.12 0.34 -6.38
N THR A 252 17.93 -0.24 -6.34
CA THR A 252 16.67 0.43 -6.65
C THR A 252 16.37 1.52 -5.63
N TYR A 253 16.53 1.23 -4.33
CA TYR A 253 16.33 2.23 -3.28
C TYR A 253 17.35 3.36 -3.36
N TYR A 254 18.62 3.03 -3.65
CA TYR A 254 19.66 4.02 -3.89
C TYR A 254 19.30 4.94 -5.06
N ALA A 255 18.97 4.37 -6.22
CA ALA A 255 18.66 5.12 -7.43
C ALA A 255 17.38 5.95 -7.28
N GLN A 256 16.33 5.40 -6.67
CA GLN A 256 15.09 6.12 -6.38
C GLN A 256 15.33 7.33 -5.48
N SER A 257 16.24 7.23 -4.49
CA SER A 257 16.55 8.36 -3.61
C SER A 257 17.11 9.56 -4.39
N HIS A 258 17.88 9.34 -5.45
CA HIS A 258 18.39 10.42 -6.30
C HIS A 258 17.37 10.87 -7.34
N LEU A 259 16.64 9.93 -7.96
CA LEU A 259 15.58 10.25 -8.91
C LEU A 259 14.47 11.10 -8.27
N MET A 260 14.03 10.77 -7.06
CA MET A 260 12.99 11.52 -6.35
C MET A 260 13.41 12.96 -6.05
N LYS A 261 14.67 13.16 -5.63
CA LYS A 261 15.23 14.51 -5.45
C LYS A 261 15.31 15.27 -6.76
N PHE A 262 15.80 14.63 -7.81
CA PHE A 262 15.86 15.21 -9.15
C PHE A 262 14.46 15.71 -9.57
N VAL A 263 13.46 14.83 -9.49
CA VAL A 263 12.07 15.12 -9.89
C VAL A 263 11.48 16.25 -9.05
N ALA A 264 11.67 16.23 -7.73
CA ALA A 264 11.19 17.31 -6.86
C ALA A 264 11.81 18.67 -7.24
N LEU A 265 13.12 18.72 -7.45
CA LEU A 265 13.83 19.95 -7.86
C LEU A 265 13.42 20.41 -9.27
N GLU A 266 13.19 19.49 -10.21
CA GLU A 266 12.65 19.77 -11.54
C GLU A 266 11.26 20.42 -11.46
N HIS A 267 10.37 19.88 -10.61
CA HIS A 267 9.05 20.46 -10.38
C HIS A 267 9.10 21.83 -9.70
N MET A 268 10.08 22.06 -8.83
CA MET A 268 10.37 23.37 -8.21
C MET A 268 11.10 24.34 -9.17
N GLU A 269 11.37 23.93 -10.40
CA GLU A 269 12.13 24.68 -11.42
C GLU A 269 13.58 25.02 -11.03
N LYS A 270 14.15 24.27 -10.10
CA LYS A 270 15.55 24.37 -9.64
C LYS A 270 16.45 23.46 -10.47
N TYR A 271 16.46 23.68 -11.79
CA TYR A 271 17.09 22.75 -12.75
C TYR A 271 18.59 22.55 -12.51
N ASP A 272 19.33 23.62 -12.18
CA ASP A 272 20.77 23.53 -11.91
C ASP A 272 21.08 22.72 -10.65
N GLU A 273 20.21 22.80 -9.63
CA GLU A 273 20.31 21.98 -8.42
C GLU A 273 19.90 20.51 -8.68
N ALA A 274 19.03 20.26 -9.67
CA ALA A 274 18.60 18.91 -10.05
C ALA A 274 19.69 18.13 -10.80
N ARG A 275 20.46 18.79 -11.69
CA ARG A 275 21.45 18.16 -12.58
C ARG A 275 22.45 17.22 -11.90
N PRO A 276 23.04 17.54 -10.73
CA PRO A 276 23.95 16.62 -10.04
C PRO A 276 23.29 15.28 -9.70
N TYR A 277 22.03 15.28 -9.26
CA TYR A 277 21.33 14.06 -8.87
C TYR A 277 21.02 13.14 -10.06
N LEU A 278 20.82 13.69 -11.25
CA LEU A 278 20.66 12.90 -12.48
C LEU A 278 21.86 11.98 -12.71
N LYS A 279 23.07 12.50 -12.51
CA LYS A 279 24.31 11.75 -12.72
C LYS A 279 24.45 10.56 -11.78
N GLU A 280 23.92 10.68 -10.56
CA GLU A 280 24.03 9.66 -9.53
C GLU A 280 23.23 8.38 -9.82
N PHE A 281 22.16 8.46 -10.63
CA PHE A 281 21.39 7.29 -11.06
C PHE A 281 21.54 6.94 -12.55
N ALA A 282 22.26 7.76 -13.33
CA ALA A 282 22.50 7.52 -14.75
C ALA A 282 23.44 6.35 -15.04
N ASP A 283 24.42 6.12 -14.16
CA ASP A 283 25.33 4.99 -14.24
C ASP A 283 25.51 4.35 -12.85
N LEU A 284 24.95 3.15 -12.72
CA LEU A 284 25.00 2.33 -11.52
C LEU A 284 25.82 1.04 -11.74
N SER A 285 26.64 0.99 -12.79
CA SER A 285 27.48 -0.17 -13.11
C SER A 285 28.53 -0.47 -12.03
N TRP A 286 28.85 0.52 -11.20
CA TRP A 286 29.75 0.38 -10.04
C TRP A 286 29.12 -0.34 -8.86
N PHE A 287 27.79 -0.54 -8.84
CA PHE A 287 27.08 -1.12 -7.71
C PHE A 287 27.42 -2.62 -7.59
N GLU A 288 28.07 -3.01 -6.50
CA GLU A 288 28.54 -4.39 -6.35
C GLU A 288 27.39 -5.37 -6.06
N GLY A 289 27.55 -6.61 -6.51
CA GLY A 289 26.71 -7.78 -6.19
C GLY A 289 25.23 -7.59 -6.44
N LEU A 290 24.94 -7.12 -7.64
CA LEU A 290 23.63 -7.16 -8.28
C LEU A 290 23.29 -8.60 -8.67
N ASP A 291 22.07 -9.01 -8.36
CA ASP A 291 21.42 -10.15 -9.01
C ASP A 291 20.84 -9.74 -10.36
N ASP A 292 20.15 -10.65 -11.05
CA ASP A 292 19.63 -10.36 -12.38
C ASP A 292 18.52 -9.30 -12.36
N ILE A 293 17.69 -9.27 -11.31
CA ILE A 293 16.68 -8.22 -11.10
C ILE A 293 17.36 -6.87 -10.87
N GLY A 294 18.41 -6.82 -10.06
CA GLY A 294 19.19 -5.60 -9.82
C GLY A 294 19.84 -5.06 -11.10
N LYS A 295 20.35 -5.93 -11.98
CA LYS A 295 20.90 -5.52 -13.29
C LYS A 295 19.81 -4.96 -14.21
N GLU A 296 18.64 -5.57 -14.23
CA GLU A 296 17.49 -5.03 -14.97
C GLU A 296 17.11 -3.64 -14.46
N ASP A 297 17.08 -3.43 -13.13
CA ASP A 297 16.80 -2.13 -12.55
C ASP A 297 17.87 -1.08 -12.89
N VAL A 298 19.15 -1.46 -12.95
CA VAL A 298 20.22 -0.56 -13.42
C VAL A 298 19.95 -0.06 -14.85
N GLU A 299 19.59 -0.94 -15.78
CA GLU A 299 19.28 -0.52 -17.16
C GLU A 299 18.00 0.34 -17.23
N LYS A 300 17.02 0.10 -16.35
CA LYS A 300 15.83 0.96 -16.24
C LYS A 300 16.20 2.38 -15.77
N PHE A 301 17.01 2.52 -14.72
CA PHE A 301 17.43 3.85 -14.24
C PHE A 301 18.28 4.60 -15.25
N LYS A 302 19.09 3.89 -16.03
CA LYS A 302 19.82 4.47 -17.15
C LYS A 302 18.87 5.03 -18.22
N LEU A 303 17.82 4.29 -18.59
CA LEU A 303 16.78 4.79 -19.49
C LEU A 303 16.07 6.02 -18.89
N TYR A 304 15.72 5.98 -17.61
CA TYR A 304 15.12 7.12 -16.93
C TYR A 304 16.05 8.35 -16.94
N ALA A 305 17.35 8.18 -16.77
CA ALA A 305 18.29 9.28 -16.84
C ALA A 305 18.30 9.96 -18.22
N VAL A 306 18.20 9.19 -19.31
CA VAL A 306 18.10 9.74 -20.67
C VAL A 306 16.82 10.58 -20.84
N PHE A 307 15.67 10.06 -20.40
CA PHE A 307 14.41 10.83 -20.44
C PHE A 307 14.48 12.09 -19.58
N ASN A 308 15.02 11.99 -18.37
CA ASN A 308 15.13 13.13 -17.46
C ASN A 308 16.16 14.18 -17.92
N GLU A 309 17.18 13.77 -18.68
CA GLU A 309 18.11 14.73 -19.32
C GLU A 309 17.37 15.55 -20.39
N LEU A 310 16.57 14.89 -21.22
CA LEU A 310 15.70 15.55 -22.20
C LEU A 310 14.62 16.43 -21.54
N ASN A 311 14.11 16.05 -20.36
CA ASN A 311 13.22 16.91 -19.57
C ASN A 311 13.91 18.23 -19.24
N LEU A 312 15.13 18.18 -18.70
CA LEU A 312 15.87 19.40 -18.36
C LEU A 312 16.12 20.28 -19.57
N ASP A 313 16.51 19.69 -20.71
CA ASP A 313 16.72 20.44 -21.95
C ASP A 313 15.45 21.16 -22.38
N LEU A 314 14.31 20.46 -22.45
CA LEU A 314 13.04 21.08 -22.82
C LEU A 314 12.58 22.14 -21.82
N LEU A 315 12.64 21.84 -20.51
CA LEU A 315 12.15 22.74 -19.45
C LEU A 315 13.02 23.99 -19.24
N THR A 316 14.26 23.96 -19.73
CA THR A 316 15.17 25.11 -19.77
C THR A 316 15.15 25.87 -21.10
N GLY A 317 14.41 25.39 -22.10
CA GLY A 317 14.09 26.11 -23.33
C GLY A 317 14.87 25.65 -24.57
N ASN A 318 15.58 24.53 -24.49
CA ASN A 318 16.20 23.90 -25.65
C ASN A 318 15.15 23.11 -26.45
N THR A 319 14.26 23.82 -27.14
CA THR A 319 13.10 23.24 -27.81
C THR A 319 13.45 22.32 -28.98
N ASP A 320 14.67 22.46 -29.54
CA ASP A 320 15.17 21.63 -30.64
C ASP A 320 15.27 20.14 -30.23
N LYS A 321 15.41 19.88 -28.92
CA LYS A 321 15.43 18.54 -28.35
C LYS A 321 14.08 17.82 -28.35
N LEU A 322 13.00 18.49 -28.72
CA LEU A 322 11.69 17.84 -28.82
C LEU A 322 11.69 16.70 -29.84
N VAL A 323 12.43 16.82 -30.94
CA VAL A 323 12.51 15.77 -31.97
C VAL A 323 13.16 14.51 -31.39
N ASP A 324 14.33 14.66 -30.77
CA ASP A 324 15.05 13.57 -30.08
C ASP A 324 14.15 12.93 -28.99
N TYR A 325 13.42 13.75 -28.25
CA TYR A 325 12.47 13.30 -27.23
C TYR A 325 11.37 12.41 -27.83
N VAL A 326 10.68 12.91 -28.86
CA VAL A 326 9.57 12.16 -29.48
C VAL A 326 10.05 10.87 -30.13
N GLU A 327 11.24 10.86 -30.74
CA GLU A 327 11.85 9.64 -31.30
C GLU A 327 12.12 8.60 -30.22
N LEU A 328 12.73 9.00 -29.10
CA LEU A 328 12.96 8.12 -27.96
C LEU A 328 11.63 7.59 -27.38
N LEU A 329 10.62 8.44 -27.29
CA LEU A 329 9.32 8.07 -26.75
C LEU A 329 8.60 7.01 -27.61
N LYS A 330 8.73 7.09 -28.94
CA LYS A 330 8.20 6.07 -29.86
C LYS A 330 8.84 4.69 -29.63
N ALA A 331 10.12 4.65 -29.26
CA ALA A 331 10.80 3.40 -28.89
C ALA A 331 10.39 2.87 -27.50
N HIS A 332 9.91 3.73 -26.62
CA HIS A 332 9.58 3.42 -25.23
C HIS A 332 8.19 3.95 -24.82
N PRO A 333 7.10 3.39 -25.37
CA PRO A 333 5.72 3.87 -25.11
C PRO A 333 5.29 3.78 -23.64
N GLY A 334 6.00 3.01 -22.80
CA GLY A 334 5.77 2.97 -21.35
C GLY A 334 6.01 4.30 -20.64
N GLU A 335 6.85 5.17 -21.20
CA GLU A 335 7.13 6.50 -20.65
C GLU A 335 6.22 7.59 -21.25
N ALA A 336 5.23 7.24 -22.08
CA ALA A 336 4.39 8.22 -22.78
C ALA A 336 3.69 9.17 -21.82
N LEU A 337 2.99 8.65 -20.81
CA LEU A 337 2.23 9.49 -19.88
C LEU A 337 3.12 10.49 -19.10
N PRO A 338 4.21 10.08 -18.41
CA PRO A 338 5.08 11.05 -17.73
C PRO A 338 5.74 12.03 -18.71
N SER A 339 6.19 11.57 -19.87
CA SER A 339 6.82 12.44 -20.88
C SER A 339 5.85 13.48 -21.46
N LEU A 340 4.60 13.11 -21.73
CA LEU A 340 3.59 14.04 -22.24
C LEU A 340 3.29 15.17 -21.25
N VAL A 341 3.38 14.91 -19.93
CA VAL A 341 3.26 15.97 -18.91
C VAL A 341 4.37 17.00 -19.07
N ILE A 342 5.62 16.54 -19.23
CA ILE A 342 6.78 17.41 -19.39
C ILE A 342 6.74 18.17 -20.72
N ILE A 343 6.46 17.49 -21.83
CA ILE A 343 6.31 18.10 -23.15
C ILE A 343 5.22 19.17 -23.13
N SER A 344 4.07 18.90 -22.51
CA SER A 344 2.98 19.89 -22.38
C SER A 344 3.37 21.08 -21.50
N LYS A 345 4.10 20.84 -20.40
CA LYS A 345 4.64 21.92 -19.54
C LYS A 345 5.62 22.81 -20.31
N ALA A 346 6.55 22.22 -21.05
CA ALA A 346 7.48 22.96 -21.90
C ALA A 346 6.75 23.73 -23.01
N ALA A 347 5.77 23.10 -23.68
CA ALA A 347 4.97 23.74 -24.71
C ALA A 347 4.20 24.95 -24.19
N ASN A 348 3.64 24.86 -22.97
CA ASN A 348 3.02 25.98 -22.28
C ASN A 348 3.99 27.12 -21.97
N LYS A 349 5.22 26.79 -21.57
CA LYS A 349 6.25 27.77 -21.18
C LYS A 349 6.88 28.49 -22.38
N TYR A 350 7.08 27.76 -23.48
CA TYR A 350 7.79 28.24 -24.66
C TYR A 350 6.91 28.42 -25.90
N ASN A 351 5.58 28.33 -25.74
CA ASN A 351 4.58 28.51 -26.80
C ASN A 351 4.80 27.58 -28.00
N MET A 352 5.07 26.30 -27.75
CA MET A 352 5.33 25.30 -28.79
C MET A 352 4.02 24.69 -29.31
N ASN A 353 3.95 24.41 -30.61
CA ASN A 353 2.87 23.59 -31.16
C ASN A 353 3.20 22.10 -31.02
N ILE A 354 2.36 21.35 -30.30
CA ILE A 354 2.52 19.92 -30.06
C ILE A 354 1.28 19.11 -30.51
N ASP A 355 0.38 19.71 -31.30
CA ASP A 355 -0.89 19.08 -31.70
C ASP A 355 -0.69 17.72 -32.39
N ASP A 356 0.30 17.62 -33.29
CA ASP A 356 0.64 16.38 -34.00
C ASP A 356 1.12 15.29 -33.03
N ILE A 357 1.90 15.67 -32.01
CA ILE A 357 2.38 14.73 -30.99
C ILE A 357 1.19 14.26 -30.14
N LEU A 358 0.30 15.16 -29.72
CA LEU A 358 -0.86 14.78 -28.92
C LEU A 358 -1.80 13.84 -29.67
N ALA A 359 -1.94 13.99 -30.99
CA ALA A 359 -2.75 13.11 -31.83
C ALA A 359 -2.23 11.67 -31.85
N ASP A 360 -0.90 11.48 -31.85
CA ASP A 360 -0.27 10.14 -31.81
C ASP A 360 -0.54 9.38 -30.50
N TYR A 361 -0.97 10.07 -29.43
CA TYR A 361 -1.14 9.51 -28.09
C TYR A 361 -2.56 9.68 -27.49
N ASP A 362 -3.58 9.98 -28.30
CA ASP A 362 -4.96 10.24 -27.80
C ASP A 362 -5.50 9.09 -26.94
N ASP A 363 -5.26 7.83 -27.35
CA ASP A 363 -5.68 6.63 -26.61
C ASP A 363 -5.03 6.50 -25.23
N ILE A 364 -3.81 7.02 -25.06
CA ILE A 364 -3.08 7.02 -23.78
C ILE A 364 -3.57 8.16 -22.90
N ILE A 365 -3.83 9.33 -23.49
CA ILE A 365 -4.28 10.53 -22.78
C ILE A 365 -5.71 10.36 -22.28
N TYR A 366 -6.60 9.76 -23.08
CA TYR A 366 -8.03 9.60 -22.77
C TYR A 366 -8.44 8.12 -22.73
N PRO A 367 -7.95 7.33 -21.77
CA PRO A 367 -8.38 5.95 -21.62
C PRO A 367 -9.86 5.90 -21.22
N ASN A 368 -10.56 4.82 -21.59
CA ASN A 368 -11.94 4.58 -21.16
C ASN A 368 -12.07 4.49 -19.64
N ASP A 369 -11.09 3.84 -18.98
CA ASP A 369 -10.97 3.81 -17.53
C ASP A 369 -9.49 3.95 -17.13
N ILE A 370 -9.19 4.95 -16.30
CA ILE A 370 -7.82 5.25 -15.84
C ILE A 370 -7.24 4.11 -15.01
N LEU A 371 -8.05 3.48 -14.15
CA LEU A 371 -7.54 2.40 -13.29
C LEU A 371 -7.24 1.17 -14.12
N ASP A 372 -8.12 0.80 -15.04
CA ASP A 372 -7.93 -0.32 -15.96
C ASP A 372 -6.66 -0.15 -16.79
N TYR A 373 -6.44 1.05 -17.34
CA TYR A 373 -5.23 1.37 -18.09
C TYR A 373 -3.96 1.27 -17.23
N ILE A 374 -3.99 1.77 -15.99
CA ILE A 374 -2.85 1.67 -15.06
C ILE A 374 -2.60 0.20 -14.64
N HIS A 375 -3.65 -0.57 -14.38
CA HIS A 375 -3.57 -1.96 -13.93
C HIS A 375 -3.10 -2.93 -15.03
N HIS A 376 -3.62 -2.76 -16.24
CA HIS A 376 -3.41 -3.68 -17.36
C HIS A 376 -2.45 -3.15 -18.42
N GLY A 377 -1.95 -1.92 -18.25
CA GLY A 377 -0.90 -1.33 -19.07
C GLY A 377 0.35 -2.20 -19.04
N LYS A 378 0.57 -2.98 -20.11
CA LYS A 378 1.70 -3.92 -20.29
C LYS A 378 3.08 -3.31 -20.08
N PHE A 379 3.17 -1.98 -20.04
CA PHE A 379 4.41 -1.20 -20.04
C PHE A 379 4.82 -0.66 -18.66
N LEU A 380 4.00 -0.82 -17.61
CA LEU A 380 4.29 -0.32 -16.25
C LEU A 380 4.95 -1.40 -15.37
N ARG A 381 5.96 -2.11 -15.89
CA ARG A 381 6.68 -3.14 -15.13
C ARG A 381 7.51 -2.51 -14.00
N ASP A 382 6.98 -2.70 -12.79
CA ASP A 382 7.68 -2.89 -11.50
C ASP A 382 7.96 -1.68 -10.58
N HIS A 383 7.91 -0.43 -11.05
CA HIS A 383 7.94 0.76 -10.16
C HIS A 383 6.75 1.72 -10.31
N TYR A 384 5.94 1.55 -11.35
CA TYR A 384 4.72 2.33 -11.58
C TYR A 384 3.43 1.59 -11.20
N LYS A 385 3.53 0.57 -10.33
CA LYS A 385 2.35 -0.12 -9.77
C LYS A 385 1.61 0.72 -8.71
N ASP A 386 2.17 1.86 -8.33
CA ASP A 386 1.53 2.81 -7.45
C ASP A 386 0.45 3.58 -8.21
N ILE A 387 -0.75 3.00 -8.21
CA ILE A 387 -1.97 3.55 -8.80
C ILE A 387 -2.12 5.06 -8.53
N PRO A 388 -1.87 5.58 -7.30
CA PRO A 388 -1.98 7.01 -7.03
C PRO A 388 -1.03 7.89 -7.87
N ILE A 389 0.18 7.42 -8.18
CA ILE A 389 1.13 8.15 -9.05
C ILE A 389 0.57 8.25 -10.47
N GLY A 390 0.08 7.14 -11.02
CA GLY A 390 -0.53 7.11 -12.35
C GLY A 390 -1.72 8.06 -12.43
N ILE A 391 -2.61 8.03 -11.43
CA ILE A 391 -3.73 8.97 -11.32
C ILE A 391 -3.24 10.42 -11.26
N SER A 392 -2.26 10.72 -10.41
CA SER A 392 -1.72 12.09 -10.30
C SER A 392 -1.14 12.58 -11.63
N ARG A 393 -0.51 11.70 -12.42
CA ARG A 393 -0.04 12.00 -13.77
C ARG A 393 -1.17 12.29 -14.75
N TYR A 394 -2.28 11.53 -14.72
CA TYR A 394 -3.47 11.85 -15.51
C TYR A 394 -4.03 13.23 -15.17
N ILE A 395 -4.16 13.53 -13.87
CA ILE A 395 -4.63 14.85 -13.45
C ILE A 395 -3.63 15.95 -13.89
N ASN A 396 -2.32 15.69 -13.81
CA ASN A 396 -1.28 16.59 -14.29
C ASN A 396 -1.39 16.86 -15.79
N ILE A 397 -1.53 15.83 -16.62
CA ILE A 397 -1.62 16.02 -18.06
C ILE A 397 -2.88 16.77 -18.44
N TYR A 398 -4.05 16.44 -17.88
CA TYR A 398 -5.28 17.17 -18.18
C TYR A 398 -5.17 18.65 -17.78
N TYR A 399 -4.57 18.93 -16.63
CA TYR A 399 -4.30 20.31 -16.22
C TYR A 399 -3.37 21.05 -17.22
N GLN A 400 -2.27 20.41 -17.63
CA GLN A 400 -1.34 21.01 -18.60
C GLN A 400 -1.98 21.21 -19.97
N LEU A 401 -2.80 20.27 -20.44
CA LEU A 401 -3.53 20.38 -21.71
C LEU A 401 -4.62 21.46 -21.67
N ALA A 402 -5.30 21.62 -20.53
CA ALA A 402 -6.26 22.71 -20.37
C ALA A 402 -5.55 24.07 -20.42
N LEU A 403 -4.41 24.21 -19.74
CA LEU A 403 -3.57 25.40 -19.85
C LEU A 403 -3.09 25.63 -21.29
N TYR A 404 -2.76 24.57 -22.00
CA TYR A 404 -2.30 24.61 -23.38
C TYR A 404 -3.33 25.23 -24.33
N GLN A 405 -4.58 24.76 -24.25
CA GLN A 405 -5.67 25.34 -25.04
C GLN A 405 -6.00 26.78 -24.62
N CYS A 406 -6.05 27.04 -23.31
CA CYS A 406 -6.27 28.38 -22.78
C CYS A 406 -5.23 29.39 -23.27
N ASN A 407 -3.93 29.03 -23.24
CA ASN A 407 -2.85 29.90 -23.69
C ASN A 407 -2.92 30.23 -25.19
N ARG A 408 -3.59 29.37 -25.98
CA ARG A 408 -3.81 29.56 -27.42
C ARG A 408 -5.15 30.22 -27.73
N ASN A 409 -5.96 30.56 -26.73
CA ASN A 409 -7.32 31.09 -26.87
C ASN A 409 -8.25 30.20 -27.71
N ILE A 410 -8.06 28.87 -27.64
CA ILE A 410 -8.90 27.89 -28.37
C ILE A 410 -9.93 27.32 -27.40
N TYR A 411 -11.20 27.65 -27.59
CA TYR A 411 -12.31 27.02 -26.88
C TYR A 411 -13.09 26.13 -27.86
N ASP A 412 -12.84 24.82 -27.80
CA ASP A 412 -13.43 23.82 -28.68
C ASP A 412 -13.87 22.56 -27.91
N GLU A 413 -14.42 21.57 -28.62
CA GLU A 413 -14.84 20.29 -28.06
C GLU A 413 -13.68 19.54 -27.38
N LYS A 414 -12.43 19.77 -27.81
CA LYS A 414 -11.24 19.17 -27.21
C LYS A 414 -10.97 19.76 -25.83
N LEU A 415 -11.07 21.07 -25.66
CA LEU A 415 -10.97 21.71 -24.33
C LEU A 415 -12.10 21.22 -23.41
N GLU A 416 -13.33 21.11 -23.89
CA GLU A 416 -14.43 20.57 -23.08
C GLU A 416 -14.16 19.13 -22.62
N LYS A 417 -13.70 18.24 -23.52
CA LYS A 417 -13.27 16.87 -23.18
C LYS A 417 -12.19 16.87 -22.09
N ILE A 418 -11.18 17.74 -22.21
CA ILE A 418 -10.08 17.87 -21.23
C ILE A 418 -10.63 18.31 -19.86
N LEU A 419 -11.50 19.32 -19.83
CA LEU A 419 -12.04 19.84 -18.58
C LEU A 419 -12.92 18.81 -17.86
N ILE A 420 -13.75 18.07 -18.60
CA ILE A 420 -14.56 16.97 -18.05
C ILE A 420 -13.65 15.88 -17.47
N ALA A 421 -12.60 15.48 -18.18
CA ALA A 421 -11.65 14.48 -17.71
C ALA A 421 -10.90 14.95 -16.45
N LEU A 422 -10.49 16.22 -16.42
CA LEU A 422 -9.86 16.85 -15.25
C LEU A 422 -10.81 16.88 -14.06
N GLU A 423 -12.02 17.40 -14.22
CA GLU A 423 -13.04 17.50 -13.17
C GLU A 423 -13.36 16.12 -12.60
N THR A 424 -13.68 15.15 -13.46
CA THR A 424 -14.03 13.78 -13.05
C THR A 424 -12.90 13.11 -12.27
N SER A 425 -11.65 13.27 -12.72
CA SER A 425 -10.49 12.65 -12.06
C SER A 425 -10.15 13.33 -10.72
N VAL A 426 -10.24 14.67 -10.65
CA VAL A 426 -10.08 15.44 -9.41
C VAL A 426 -11.17 15.07 -8.40
N GLU A 427 -12.45 15.09 -8.79
CA GLU A 427 -13.55 14.78 -7.88
C GLU A 427 -13.49 13.37 -7.30
N LYS A 428 -13.05 12.41 -8.12
CA LYS A 428 -12.98 10.98 -7.76
C LYS A 428 -11.75 10.64 -6.93
N TYR A 429 -10.59 11.25 -7.21
CA TYR A 429 -9.32 10.78 -6.66
C TYR A 429 -8.48 11.83 -5.92
N ASN A 430 -8.67 13.14 -6.17
CA ASN A 430 -7.85 14.20 -5.58
C ASN A 430 -8.58 15.57 -5.53
N ARG A 431 -9.69 15.63 -4.80
CA ARG A 431 -10.43 16.87 -4.50
C ARG A 431 -9.58 17.99 -3.92
N GLY A 432 -8.49 17.68 -3.20
CA GLY A 432 -7.55 18.68 -2.69
C GLY A 432 -6.99 19.58 -3.80
N ARG A 433 -6.87 19.04 -5.02
CA ARG A 433 -6.37 19.73 -6.20
C ARG A 433 -7.32 20.75 -6.84
N ILE A 434 -8.54 20.88 -6.32
CA ILE A 434 -9.51 21.91 -6.78
C ILE A 434 -8.91 23.32 -6.62
N ILE A 435 -8.09 23.56 -5.60
CA ILE A 435 -7.46 24.85 -5.35
C ILE A 435 -6.50 25.23 -6.49
N ASP A 436 -5.70 24.28 -7.00
CA ASP A 436 -4.77 24.50 -8.11
C ASP A 436 -5.50 24.82 -9.42
N CYS A 437 -6.73 24.30 -9.56
CA CYS A 437 -7.59 24.56 -10.70
C CYS A 437 -8.17 25.98 -10.71
N LEU A 438 -8.10 26.74 -9.61
CA LEU A 438 -8.57 28.14 -9.56
C LEU A 438 -7.85 29.05 -10.56
N ALA A 439 -6.54 28.84 -10.76
CA ALA A 439 -5.76 29.58 -11.76
C ALA A 439 -6.24 29.27 -13.18
N LEU A 440 -6.55 28.00 -13.46
CA LEU A 440 -7.12 27.57 -14.73
C LEU A 440 -8.52 28.16 -14.94
N PHE A 441 -9.39 28.13 -13.92
CA PHE A 441 -10.72 28.73 -14.00
C PHE A 441 -10.67 30.23 -14.26
N LYS A 442 -9.70 30.94 -13.69
CA LYS A 442 -9.49 32.36 -14.00
C LYS A 442 -9.15 32.56 -15.47
N LYS A 443 -8.20 31.79 -16.03
CA LYS A 443 -7.86 31.84 -17.46
C LYS A 443 -9.06 31.54 -18.35
N LEU A 444 -9.83 30.50 -18.04
CA LEU A 444 -11.04 30.13 -18.79
C LEU A 444 -12.07 31.26 -18.84
N ARG A 445 -12.21 32.05 -17.76
CA ARG A 445 -13.13 33.22 -17.74
C ARG A 445 -12.65 34.38 -18.59
N GLU A 446 -11.34 34.51 -18.77
CA GLU A 446 -10.71 35.57 -19.55
C GLU A 446 -10.66 35.24 -21.05
N MET A 447 -10.94 33.98 -21.43
CA MET A 447 -10.97 33.57 -22.84
C MET A 447 -12.10 34.24 -23.62
N PRO A 448 -11.85 34.61 -24.89
CA PRO A 448 -12.91 35.10 -25.77
C PRO A 448 -13.95 34.00 -25.97
N ARG A 449 -15.20 34.25 -25.57
CA ARG A 449 -16.31 33.38 -25.96
C ARG A 449 -16.67 33.73 -27.39
N GLU A 450 -16.39 32.85 -28.34
CA GLU A 450 -16.99 32.97 -29.66
C GLU A 450 -18.52 32.89 -29.47
N HIS A 451 -19.20 34.01 -29.72
CA HIS A 451 -20.64 33.99 -29.94
C HIS A 451 -20.87 33.21 -31.24
N LYS A 452 -21.22 31.93 -31.12
CA LYS A 452 -21.89 31.22 -32.20
C LYS A 452 -23.25 31.90 -32.41
N GLU A 453 -23.29 32.86 -33.34
CA GLU A 453 -24.53 33.40 -33.91
C GLU A 453 -25.28 32.33 -34.70
#